data_AF-A0ABD0PCV7-F1
#
_entry.id   AF-A0ABD0PCV7-F1
#
_cell.length_a   1.000
_cell.length_b   1.000
_cell.length_c   1.000
_cell.angle_alpha   90.00
_cell.angle_beta   90.00
_cell.angle_gamma   90.00
#
_symmetry.space_group_name_H-M   'P 1'
#
loop_
_entity.id
_entity.type
_entity.pdbx_description
1 polymer ?
#
loop_
_entity_poly.entity_id
_entity_poly.type
_entity_poly.pdbx_seq_one_letter_code
_entity_poly.pdbx_strand_id
1 'polypeptide(L)' 'TIGDAYMVVSGLPVRNGKLHGREIARMSLALLEAVKTFKIRHRPDEQLKLRIGIHS' A
#
# COMPACT_ATOMS: atom_id res chain seq x y z
N THR A 1 -6.19 11.36 -15.56
CA THR A 1 -5.94 11.57 -14.11
C THR A 1 -5.57 10.23 -13.51
N ILE A 2 -4.45 10.15 -12.80
CA ILE A 2 -4.11 8.97 -11.99
C ILE A 2 -4.91 9.15 -10.68
N GLY A 3 -6.15 8.64 -10.65
CA GLY A 3 -7.08 8.87 -9.53
C GLY A 3 -7.06 7.77 -8.47
N ASP A 4 -6.47 6.63 -8.78
CA ASP A 4 -6.54 5.38 -8.01
C ASP A 4 -5.17 4.81 -7.65
N ALA A 5 -4.08 5.55 -7.91
CA ALA A 5 -2.73 5.14 -7.53
C ALA A 5 -2.13 6.03 -6.45
N TYR A 6 -1.39 5.39 -5.54
CA TYR A 6 -0.61 6.03 -4.49
C TYR A 6 0.82 5.51 -4.55
N MET A 7 1.80 6.41 -4.42
CA MET A 7 3.23 6.07 -4.35
C MET A 7 3.76 6.34 -2.95
N VAL A 8 4.53 5.39 -2.41
CA VAL A 8 5.12 5.48 -1.06
C VAL A 8 6.58 5.07 -1.14
N VAL A 9 7.42 5.69 -0.31
CA VAL A 9 8.85 5.41 -0.22
C VAL A 9 9.29 5.30 1.24
N SER A 10 10.36 4.53 1.46
CA SER A 10 11.04 4.41 2.74
C SER A 10 12.52 4.76 2.56
N GLY A 11 13.16 5.34 3.58
CA GLY A 11 14.56 5.76 3.54
C GLY A 11 14.81 7.09 2.83
N LEU A 12 13.78 7.94 2.72
CA LEU A 12 13.91 9.31 2.22
C LEU A 12 13.23 10.32 3.15
N PRO A 13 13.78 11.55 3.27
CA PRO A 13 15.04 11.99 2.66
C PRO A 13 16.28 11.38 3.33
N VAL A 14 16.12 10.82 4.54
CA VAL A 14 17.21 10.19 5.30
C VAL A 14 17.24 8.69 5.03
N ARG A 15 18.39 8.20 4.59
CA ARG A 15 18.61 6.77 4.32
C ARG A 15 18.49 5.94 5.59
N ASN A 16 17.76 4.83 5.51
CA ASN A 16 17.62 3.84 6.59
C ASN A 16 18.41 2.55 6.30
N GLY A 17 19.49 2.62 5.53
CA GLY A 17 20.28 1.47 5.12
C GLY A 17 19.56 0.59 4.10
N LYS A 18 19.57 -0.74 4.30
CA LYS A 18 18.87 -1.72 3.44
C LYS A 18 17.46 -2.06 3.93
N LEU A 19 16.87 -1.20 4.76
CA LEU A 19 15.59 -1.47 5.41
C LEU A 19 14.38 -1.09 4.55
N HIS A 20 14.56 -0.27 3.53
CA HIS A 20 13.45 0.27 2.73
C HIS A 20 12.59 -0.80 2.08
N GLY A 21 13.20 -1.83 1.46
CA GLY A 21 12.46 -2.95 0.87
C GLY A 21 11.61 -3.71 1.90
N ARG A 22 12.16 -3.93 3.10
CA ARG A 22 11.44 -4.60 4.21
C ARG A 22 10.25 -3.75 4.69
N GLU A 23 10.44 -2.45 4.84
CA GLU A 23 9.39 -1.55 5.31
C GLU A 23 8.24 -1.44 4.30
N ILE A 24 8.55 -1.29 3.00
CA ILE A 24 7.55 -1.25 1.95
C ILE A 24 6.81 -2.58 1.81
N ALA A 25 7.52 -3.72 1.91
CA ALA A 25 6.88 -5.03 1.91
C ALA A 25 5.93 -5.23 3.11
N ARG A 26 6.33 -4.82 4.31
CA ARG A 26 5.48 -4.88 5.52
C ARG A 26 4.25 -3.99 5.41
N MET A 27 4.43 -2.75 4.95
CA MET A 27 3.31 -1.84 4.70
C MET A 27 2.33 -2.45 3.68
N SER A 28 2.85 -3.06 2.62
CA SER A 28 2.04 -3.69 1.57
C SER A 28 1.15 -4.81 2.11
N LEU A 29 1.72 -5.68 2.97
CA LEU A 29 0.95 -6.72 3.64
C LEU A 29 -0.11 -6.13 4.59
N ALA A 30 0.25 -5.11 5.37
CA ALA A 30 -0.69 -4.45 6.28
C ALA A 30 -1.87 -3.80 5.52
N LEU A 31 -1.61 -3.18 4.37
CA LEU A 31 -2.65 -2.63 3.51
C LEU A 31 -3.56 -3.72 2.92
N LEU A 32 -2.99 -4.84 2.46
CA LEU A 32 -3.79 -5.97 1.96
C LEU A 32 -4.71 -6.52 3.04
N GLU A 33 -4.23 -6.66 4.28
CA GLU A 33 -5.08 -7.09 5.41
C GLU A 33 -6.18 -6.06 5.73
N ALA A 34 -5.84 -4.77 5.77
CA ALA A 34 -6.81 -3.70 6.04
C ALA A 34 -7.91 -3.64 4.97
N VAL A 35 -7.57 -3.90 3.70
CA VAL A 35 -8.53 -3.90 2.59
C VAL A 35 -9.57 -5.03 2.73
N LYS A 36 -9.23 -6.16 3.37
CA LYS A 36 -10.17 -7.28 3.53
C LYS A 36 -11.41 -6.91 4.35
N THR A 37 -11.26 -6.02 5.34
CA THR A 37 -12.33 -5.60 6.25
C THR A 37 -12.90 -4.23 5.89
N PHE A 38 -12.27 -3.50 4.98
CA PHE A 38 -12.74 -2.20 4.51
C PHE A 38 -14.01 -2.34 3.67
N LYS A 39 -15.01 -1.49 3.94
CA LYS A 39 -16.26 -1.40 3.17
C LYS A 39 -16.32 -0.09 2.39
N ILE A 40 -16.64 -0.18 1.11
CA ILE A 40 -16.84 1.00 0.26
C ILE A 40 -18.20 1.62 0.62
N ARG A 41 -18.20 2.84 1.17
CA ARG A 41 -19.42 3.50 1.67
C ARG A 41 -20.58 3.54 0.67
N HIS A 42 -20.27 3.76 -0.61
CA HIS A 42 -21.26 3.87 -1.68
C HIS A 42 -21.49 2.55 -2.44
N ARG A 43 -20.77 1.47 -2.09
CA ARG A 43 -20.87 0.12 -2.66
C ARG A 43 -20.56 -0.94 -1.59
N PRO A 44 -21.42 -1.09 -0.57
CA PRO A 44 -21.12 -1.91 0.61
C PRO A 44 -20.95 -3.41 0.32
N ASP A 45 -21.49 -3.88 -0.81
CA ASP A 45 -21.43 -5.28 -1.26
C ASP A 45 -20.20 -5.57 -2.13
N GLU A 46 -19.44 -4.54 -2.52
CA GLU A 46 -18.20 -4.69 -3.28
C GLU A 46 -16.98 -4.68 -2.36
N GLN A 47 -16.09 -5.65 -2.55
CA GLN A 47 -14.78 -5.65 -1.89
C GLN A 47 -13.81 -4.76 -2.66
N LEU A 48 -13.14 -3.85 -1.95
CA LEU A 48 -12.07 -3.04 -2.51
C LEU A 48 -10.93 -3.97 -2.99
N LYS A 49 -10.49 -3.79 -4.24
CA LYS A 49 -9.39 -4.55 -4.83
C LYS A 49 -8.14 -3.67 -4.85
N LEU A 50 -7.06 -4.16 -4.28
CA LEU A 50 -5.77 -3.47 -4.23
C LEU A 50 -4.71 -4.26 -5.00
N ARG A 51 -3.96 -3.57 -5.86
CA ARG A 51 -2.76 -4.11 -6.53
C ARG A 51 -1.56 -3.31 -6.08
N ILE A 52 -0.51 -4.00 -5.67
CA ILE A 52 0.73 -3.38 -5.17
C ILE A 52 1.90 -3.83 -6.04
N GLY A 53 2.71 -2.87 -6.48
CA GLY A 53 3.99 -3.10 -7.14
C GLY A 53 5.13 -2.55 -6.27
N ILE A 54 6.21 -3.31 -6.13
CA ILE A 54 7.39 -2.92 -5.33
C ILE A 54 8.62 -3.02 -6.22
N HIS A 55 9.49 -2.02 -6.13
CA HIS A 55 10.81 -1.98 -6.74
C HIS A 55 11.82 -1.44 -5.73
N SER A 56 13.09 -1.84 -5.86
CA SER A 56 14.19 -1.44 -4.98
C SER A 56 15.44 -1.17 -5.79
#